data_AF-A0A8I6XUW4-F1
#
_entry.id   AF-A0A8I6XUW4-F1
#
_cell.length_a   1.000
_cell.length_b   1.000
_cell.length_c   1.000
_cell.angle_alpha   90.00
_cell.angle_beta   90.00
_cell.angle_gamma   90.00
#
_symmetry.space_group_name_H-M   'P 1'
#
loop_
_entity.id
_entity.type
_entity.pdbx_description
1 polymer ?
#
loop_
_entity_poly.entity_id
_entity_poly.type
_entity_poly.pdbx_seq_one_letter_code
_entity_poly.pdbx_strand_id
1 'polypeptide(L)'
;MFILEAAPALKELCITVWDHWCIMITDKQIRKKYGFWEKADVKWKSYALDFRHKNLAKLTIYGFQPDDSFVRYIRCIVNHAVNLAVISLHDRKVCERCGDISESVVSRRCGDNVCPSGYPRTAEERRLTIESLGLASHAVICFQS
;
A
#
# COMPACT_ATOMS: atom_id res chain seq x y z
N MET A 1 -6.83 -13.66 4.71
CA MET A 1 -5.72 -12.82 5.19
C MET A 1 -4.47 -13.70 5.43
N PHE A 2 -3.96 -14.31 4.36
CA PHE A 2 -3.08 -15.48 4.46
C PHE A 2 -1.68 -15.18 5.01
N ILE A 3 -1.13 -13.99 4.75
CA ILE A 3 0.26 -13.65 5.13
C ILE A 3 0.41 -13.60 6.66
N LEU A 4 -0.55 -12.98 7.36
CA LEU A 4 -0.50 -12.89 8.82
C LEU A 4 -0.75 -14.25 9.47
N GLU A 5 -1.67 -15.05 8.93
CA GLU A 5 -1.94 -16.41 9.41
C GLU A 5 -0.70 -17.32 9.26
N ALA A 6 0.02 -17.22 8.15
CA ALA A 6 1.20 -18.02 7.86
C ALA A 6 2.48 -17.58 8.59
N ALA A 7 2.51 -16.34 9.12
CA ALA A 7 3.70 -15.75 9.71
C ALA A 7 3.45 -15.21 11.13
N PRO A 8 3.13 -16.06 12.12
CA PRO A 8 2.69 -15.62 13.45
C PRO A 8 3.73 -14.81 14.23
N ALA A 9 5.02 -14.92 13.88
CA ALA A 9 6.12 -14.18 14.49
C ALA A 9 6.45 -12.84 13.79
N LEU A 10 5.72 -12.48 12.72
CA LEU A 10 6.00 -11.30 11.92
C LEU A 10 5.83 -10.02 12.74
N LYS A 11 6.89 -9.23 12.87
CA LYS A 11 6.84 -7.95 13.61
C LYS A 11 6.53 -6.75 12.73
N GLU A 12 7.02 -6.77 11.50
CA GLU A 12 6.86 -5.69 10.55
C GLU A 12 6.45 -6.25 9.19
N LEU A 13 5.42 -5.66 8.59
CA LEU A 13 4.98 -5.98 7.25
C LEU A 13 5.19 -4.77 6.34
N CYS A 14 5.96 -4.98 5.28
CA CYS A 14 6.22 -3.96 4.26
C CYS A 14 5.67 -4.42 2.91
N ILE A 15 4.88 -3.56 2.27
CA ILE A 15 4.25 -3.81 0.99
C ILE A 15 4.64 -2.69 0.03
N THR A 16 5.04 -3.04 -1.18
CA THR A 16 5.32 -2.08 -2.25
C THR A 16 4.34 -2.36 -3.38
N VAL A 17 3.40 -1.44 -3.59
CA VAL A 17 2.41 -1.52 -4.67
C VAL A 17 2.82 -0.55 -5.75
N TRP A 18 3.95 -0.88 -6.40
CA TRP A 18 4.57 0.01 -7.36
C TRP A 18 5.36 -0.75 -8.41
N ASP A 19 4.90 -0.65 -9.66
CA ASP A 19 5.69 -1.01 -10.83
C ASP A 19 6.58 0.19 -11.17
N HIS A 20 7.77 0.22 -10.59
CA HIS A 20 8.72 1.24 -10.98
C HIS A 20 9.10 1.09 -12.45
N TRP A 21 9.16 2.18 -13.23
CA TRP A 21 9.44 2.13 -14.67
C TRP A 21 10.72 1.35 -15.00
N CYS A 22 11.79 1.46 -14.19
CA CYS A 22 13.04 0.74 -14.48
C CYS A 22 12.96 -0.79 -14.27
N ILE A 23 11.88 -1.27 -13.65
CA ILE A 23 11.64 -2.69 -13.34
C ILE A 23 10.40 -3.20 -14.11
N MET A 24 9.52 -2.28 -14.52
CA MET A 24 8.25 -2.60 -15.15
C MET A 24 8.47 -3.19 -16.54
N ILE A 25 7.83 -4.32 -16.79
CA ILE A 25 7.68 -4.85 -18.14
C ILE A 25 6.78 -3.89 -18.91
N THR A 26 7.33 -3.22 -19.91
CA THR A 26 6.60 -2.23 -20.72
C THR A 26 5.81 -2.86 -21.87
N ASP A 27 6.21 -4.06 -22.31
CA ASP A 27 5.54 -4.77 -23.40
C ASP A 27 4.10 -5.16 -23.02
N LYS A 28 3.13 -4.67 -23.80
CA LYS A 28 1.70 -4.86 -23.52
C LYS A 28 1.26 -6.32 -23.61
N GLN A 29 1.83 -7.11 -24.52
CA GLN A 29 1.46 -8.51 -24.70
C GLN A 29 1.98 -9.37 -23.56
N ILE A 30 3.22 -9.12 -23.13
CA ILE A 30 3.80 -9.75 -21.95
C ILE A 30 2.98 -9.38 -20.72
N ARG A 31 2.64 -8.10 -20.52
CA ARG A 31 1.81 -7.69 -19.38
C ARG A 31 0.45 -8.35 -19.35
N LYS A 32 -0.21 -8.46 -20.51
CA LYS A 32 -1.49 -9.16 -20.62
C LYS A 32 -1.33 -10.66 -20.32
N LYS A 33 -0.31 -11.30 -20.87
CA LYS A 33 -0.01 -12.72 -20.67
C LYS A 33 0.21 -13.07 -19.18
N TYR A 34 0.87 -12.19 -18.44
CA TYR A 34 1.16 -12.38 -17.02
C TYR A 34 0.13 -11.74 -16.07
N GLY A 35 -0.97 -11.19 -16.60
CA GLY A 35 -2.06 -10.66 -15.78
C GLY A 35 -1.75 -9.35 -15.05
N PHE A 36 -0.68 -8.62 -15.39
CA PHE A 36 -0.30 -7.38 -14.72
C PHE A 36 -1.31 -6.22 -14.91
N TRP A 37 -2.25 -6.37 -15.85
CA TRP A 37 -3.28 -5.36 -16.14
C TRP A 37 -4.61 -5.63 -15.42
N GLU A 38 -4.87 -6.89 -15.06
CA GLU A 38 -6.15 -7.28 -14.50
C GLU A 38 -6.17 -7.01 -13.00
N LYS A 39 -6.97 -6.02 -12.59
CA LYS A 39 -7.31 -5.85 -11.17
C LYS A 39 -8.16 -7.05 -10.74
N ALA A 40 -7.52 -8.05 -10.18
CA ALA A 40 -8.24 -9.13 -9.52
C ALA A 40 -8.84 -8.59 -8.22
N ASP A 41 -10.12 -8.89 -7.96
CA ASP A 41 -10.73 -8.60 -6.66
C ASP A 41 -10.09 -9.51 -5.62
N VAL A 42 -9.13 -8.97 -4.86
CA VAL A 42 -8.47 -9.72 -3.80
C VAL A 42 -9.45 -9.84 -2.64
N LYS A 43 -9.93 -11.06 -2.40
CA LYS A 43 -10.76 -11.40 -1.25
C LYS A 43 -9.91 -11.32 0.02
N TRP A 44 -9.95 -10.18 0.70
CA TRP A 44 -9.17 -9.94 1.92
C TRP A 44 -9.74 -10.59 3.18
N LYS A 45 -10.87 -11.31 3.11
CA LYS A 45 -11.49 -11.94 4.28
C LYS A 45 -10.51 -12.87 5.00
N SER A 46 -10.51 -12.83 6.33
CA SER A 46 -9.86 -13.84 7.17
C SER A 46 -10.58 -15.16 7.00
N TYR A 47 -9.84 -16.27 7.07
CA TYR A 47 -10.47 -17.59 7.02
C TYR A 47 -11.08 -17.97 8.38
N ALA A 48 -10.57 -17.38 9.46
CA ALA A 48 -11.07 -17.52 10.81
C ALA A 48 -11.53 -16.16 11.35
N LEU A 49 -12.80 -16.08 11.75
CA LEU A 49 -13.44 -14.87 12.31
C LEU A 49 -12.76 -14.35 13.59
N ASP A 50 -12.04 -15.22 14.29
CA ASP A 50 -11.39 -14.99 15.58
C ASP A 50 -9.85 -14.93 15.49
N PHE A 51 -9.29 -14.89 14.28
CA PHE A 51 -7.83 -14.80 14.11
C PHE A 51 -7.27 -13.51 14.71
N ARG A 52 -6.21 -13.62 15.51
CA ARG A 52 -5.53 -12.47 16.14
C ARG A 52 -4.03 -12.59 16.01
N HIS A 53 -3.43 -11.67 15.27
CA HIS A 53 -2.00 -11.57 15.11
C HIS A 53 -1.38 -10.72 16.23
N LYS A 54 -0.61 -11.33 17.13
CA LYS A 54 -0.10 -10.68 18.35
C LYS A 54 1.25 -9.99 18.18
N ASN A 55 2.01 -10.29 17.13
CA ASN A 55 3.39 -9.80 17.01
C ASN A 55 3.57 -8.62 16.05
N LEU A 56 2.59 -8.35 15.19
CA LEU A 56 2.71 -7.33 14.16
C LEU A 56 2.53 -5.96 14.80
N ALA A 57 3.61 -5.18 14.80
CA ALA A 57 3.68 -3.85 15.39
C ALA A 57 3.69 -2.74 14.34
N LYS A 58 4.15 -3.03 13.11
CA LYS A 58 4.30 -2.02 12.06
C LYS A 58 3.81 -2.51 10.71
N LEU A 59 3.00 -1.69 10.04
CA LEU A 59 2.63 -1.82 8.63
C LEU A 59 3.25 -0.68 7.83
N THR A 60 3.91 -0.98 6.72
CA THR A 60 4.42 0.01 5.77
C THR A 60 3.88 -0.27 4.38
N ILE A 61 3.31 0.73 3.72
CA ILE A 61 2.79 0.64 2.36
C ILE A 61 3.43 1.73 1.50
N TYR A 62 4.16 1.33 0.46
CA TYR A 62 4.64 2.21 -0.60
C TYR A 62 3.72 2.14 -1.82
N GLY A 63 3.49 3.26 -2.49
CA GLY A 63 2.51 3.33 -3.58
C GLY A 63 1.08 3.54 -3.07
N PHE A 64 0.90 4.08 -1.86
CA PHE A 64 -0.41 4.17 -1.23
C PHE A 64 -1.35 5.08 -2.02
N GLN A 65 -2.58 4.62 -2.21
CA GLN A 65 -3.69 5.42 -2.69
C GLN A 65 -4.91 5.16 -1.81
N PRO A 66 -5.74 6.17 -1.50
CA PRO A 66 -6.92 6.02 -0.66
C PRO A 66 -8.10 5.41 -1.45
N ASP A 67 -7.85 4.30 -2.16
CA ASP A 67 -8.89 3.54 -2.84
C ASP A 67 -9.48 2.44 -1.95
N ASP A 68 -10.62 1.88 -2.36
CA ASP A 68 -11.33 0.84 -1.59
C ASP A 68 -10.45 -0.38 -1.27
N SER A 69 -9.52 -0.75 -2.16
CA SER A 69 -8.66 -1.91 -1.96
C SER A 69 -7.68 -1.69 -0.82
N PHE A 70 -6.97 -0.55 -0.82
CA PHE A 70 -6.04 -0.20 0.26
C PHE A 70 -6.78 0.01 1.58
N VAL A 71 -7.90 0.73 1.56
CA VAL A 71 -8.70 1.00 2.77
C VAL A 71 -9.21 -0.31 3.38
N ARG A 72 -9.78 -1.21 2.57
CA ARG A 72 -10.28 -2.52 3.02
C ARG A 72 -9.16 -3.40 3.55
N TYR A 73 -7.98 -3.37 2.93
CA TYR A 73 -6.81 -4.10 3.38
C TYR A 73 -6.30 -3.62 4.74
N ILE A 74 -6.09 -2.31 4.90
CA ILE A 74 -5.61 -1.71 6.15
C ILE A 74 -6.61 -1.97 7.27
N ARG A 75 -7.91 -1.78 7.04
CA ARG A 75 -8.97 -2.13 8.00
C ARG A 75 -8.90 -3.58 8.44
N CYS A 76 -8.67 -4.50 7.49
CA CYS A 76 -8.52 -5.91 7.81
C CYS A 76 -7.31 -6.17 8.72
N ILE A 77 -6.15 -5.57 8.42
CA ILE A 77 -4.96 -5.70 9.28
C ILE A 77 -5.25 -5.14 10.67
N VAL A 78 -5.78 -3.92 10.77
CA VAL A 78 -6.01 -3.28 12.07
C VAL A 78 -6.96 -4.11 12.94
N ASN A 79 -7.97 -4.75 12.35
CA ASN A 79 -8.92 -5.58 13.10
C ASN A 79 -8.27 -6.84 13.69
N HIS A 80 -7.26 -7.42 13.03
CA HIS A 80 -6.68 -8.69 13.46
C HIS A 80 -5.30 -8.53 14.12
N ALA A 81 -4.55 -7.48 13.81
CA ALA A 81 -3.24 -7.19 14.40
C ALA A 81 -3.41 -6.36 15.67
N VAL A 82 -3.56 -7.06 16.79
CA VAL A 82 -3.98 -6.46 18.08
C VAL A 82 -2.95 -5.52 18.70
N ASN A 83 -1.68 -5.64 18.29
CA ASN A 83 -0.56 -4.85 18.79
C ASN A 83 0.02 -3.94 17.71
N LEU A 84 -0.75 -3.67 16.64
CA LEU A 84 -0.31 -2.78 15.57
C LEU A 84 -0.19 -1.35 16.11
N ALA A 85 1.03 -0.86 16.22
CA ALA A 85 1.31 0.45 16.78
C ALA A 85 1.46 1.54 15.70
N VAL A 86 1.96 1.18 14.51
CA VAL A 86 2.31 2.17 13.49
C VAL A 86 1.87 1.71 12.09
N ILE A 87 1.25 2.62 11.34
CA ILE A 87 0.94 2.48 9.92
C ILE A 87 1.68 3.60 9.17
N SER A 88 2.66 3.24 8.34
CA SER A 88 3.43 4.17 7.51
C SER A 88 2.96 4.08 6.06
N LEU A 89 2.36 5.17 5.56
CA LEU A 89 1.81 5.26 4.22
C LEU A 89 2.69 6.19 3.38
N HIS A 90 3.30 5.64 2.33
CA HIS A 90 4.22 6.36 1.46
C HIS A 90 3.64 6.54 0.05
N ASP A 91 3.87 7.70 -0.56
CA ASP A 91 3.54 7.93 -1.98
C ASP A 91 4.35 6.97 -2.84
N ARG A 92 5.69 7.03 -2.73
CA ARG A 92 6.60 6.23 -3.56
C ARG A 92 7.76 5.67 -2.76
N LYS A 93 8.35 4.59 -3.28
CA LYS A 93 9.63 4.08 -2.80
C LYS A 93 10.74 4.69 -3.65
N VAL A 94 11.81 5.20 -3.03
CA VAL A 94 12.98 5.64 -3.79
C VAL A 94 13.60 4.43 -4.50
N CYS A 95 13.89 4.58 -5.80
CA CYS A 95 14.57 3.53 -6.57
C CYS A 95 16.08 3.81 -6.57
N GLU A 96 16.86 2.94 -5.92
CA GLU A 96 18.33 3.07 -5.85
C GLU A 96 18.98 3.19 -7.24
N ARG A 97 18.46 2.48 -8.25
CA ARG A 97 18.98 2.52 -9.63
C ARG A 97 18.65 3.83 -10.35
N CYS A 98 17.61 4.52 -9.93
CA CYS A 98 17.22 5.78 -10.54
C CYS A 98 17.66 6.98 -9.74
N GLY A 99 18.32 6.82 -8.59
CA GLY A 99 18.82 7.92 -7.77
C GLY A 99 17.77 8.98 -7.45
N ASP A 100 18.18 10.05 -6.77
CA ASP A 100 17.39 11.26 -6.62
C ASP A 100 17.38 12.06 -7.94
N ILE A 101 17.00 11.43 -9.04
CA ILE A 101 16.56 12.20 -10.20
C ILE A 101 15.30 12.90 -9.71
N SER A 102 15.44 14.21 -9.47
CA SER A 102 14.40 15.10 -8.96
C SER A 102 13.02 14.72 -9.48
N GLU A 103 12.02 14.80 -8.60
CA GLU A 103 10.60 14.47 -8.84
C GLU A 103 10.02 15.03 -10.17
N SER A 104 10.69 16.01 -10.77
CA SER A 104 10.42 16.59 -12.08
C SER A 104 10.63 15.66 -13.30
N VAL A 105 11.35 14.53 -13.18
CA VAL A 105 11.62 13.63 -14.34
C VAL A 105 10.97 12.25 -14.22
N VAL A 106 10.58 11.82 -13.01
CA VAL A 106 9.96 10.50 -12.74
C VAL A 106 8.43 10.59 -12.58
N SER A 107 7.87 11.71 -13.03
CA SER A 107 6.47 11.78 -13.39
C SER A 107 6.18 10.82 -14.55
N ARG A 108 5.08 10.05 -14.46
CA ARG A 108 4.68 9.00 -15.42
C ARG A 108 5.11 9.36 -16.84
N ARG A 109 6.03 8.60 -17.44
CA ARG A 109 6.06 8.51 -18.91
C ARG A 109 5.18 7.34 -19.35
N CYS A 110 3.90 7.44 -19.01
CA CYS A 110 2.83 6.74 -19.72
C CYS A 110 2.44 7.63 -20.91
N GLY A 111 3.35 7.83 -21.87
CA GLY A 111 3.23 8.92 -22.85
C GLY A 111 3.40 10.31 -22.22
N ASP A 112 2.87 11.34 -22.89
CA ASP A 112 3.10 12.78 -22.59
C ASP A 112 2.38 13.33 -21.36
N ASN A 113 1.62 12.52 -20.60
CA ASN A 113 0.83 13.01 -19.48
C ASN A 113 1.40 12.52 -18.13
N VAL A 114 1.89 13.48 -17.33
CA VAL A 114 2.13 13.32 -15.89
C VAL A 114 0.80 13.03 -15.25
N CYS A 115 0.77 11.94 -14.51
CA CYS A 115 -0.46 11.29 -14.23
C CYS A 115 -0.32 11.21 -12.69
N PRO A 116 -1.12 12.03 -11.98
CA PRO A 116 -0.84 12.42 -10.59
C PRO A 116 -1.06 11.25 -9.64
N SER A 117 -0.23 11.16 -8.58
CA SER A 117 -0.45 10.21 -7.49
C SER A 117 -1.80 10.50 -6.83
N GLY A 118 -2.62 9.48 -6.58
CA GLY A 118 -3.80 9.64 -5.71
C GLY A 118 -3.44 9.80 -4.22
N TYR A 119 -2.15 9.91 -3.90
CA TYR A 119 -1.66 10.00 -2.53
C TYR A 119 -2.12 11.30 -1.83
N PRO A 120 -2.57 11.24 -0.56
CA PRO A 120 -3.00 12.43 0.20
C PRO A 120 -1.85 13.41 0.49
N ARG A 121 -1.86 14.58 -0.16
CA ARG A 121 -0.81 15.60 -0.01
C ARG A 121 -1.19 16.69 0.99
N THR A 122 -2.48 17.03 1.06
CA THR A 122 -3.00 18.06 1.96
C THR A 122 -3.44 17.48 3.31
N ALA A 123 -3.50 18.31 4.34
CA ALA A 123 -4.00 17.91 5.66
C ALA A 123 -5.45 17.41 5.59
N GLU A 124 -6.27 18.01 4.72
CA GLU A 124 -7.67 17.64 4.54
C GLU A 124 -7.82 16.26 3.88
N GLU A 125 -7.08 15.98 2.80
CA GLU A 125 -7.07 14.65 2.18
C GLU A 125 -6.60 13.57 3.15
N ARG A 126 -5.60 13.87 3.99
CA ARG A 126 -5.11 12.96 5.04
C ARG A 126 -6.17 12.71 6.10
N ARG A 127 -6.89 13.75 6.54
CA ARG A 127 -8.00 13.64 7.49
C ARG A 127 -9.11 12.74 6.94
N LEU A 128 -9.56 12.99 5.71
CA LEU A 128 -10.57 12.17 5.03
C LEU A 128 -10.12 10.71 4.83
N THR A 129 -8.83 10.49 4.59
CA THR A 129 -8.26 9.14 4.51
C THR A 129 -8.30 8.43 5.87
N ILE A 130 -7.97 9.12 6.95
CA ILE A 130 -8.06 8.55 8.31
C ILE A 130 -9.52 8.22 8.66
N GLU A 131 -10.46 9.09 8.30
CA GLU A 131 -11.90 8.88 8.49
C GLU A 131 -12.43 7.69 7.70
N SER A 132 -12.00 7.53 6.44
CA SER A 132 -12.44 6.41 5.59
C SER A 132 -11.90 5.06 6.05
N LEU A 133 -10.73 5.05 6.70
CA LEU A 133 -10.23 3.86 7.38
C LEU A 133 -11.13 3.47 8.56
N GLY A 134 -11.97 4.39 9.09
CA GLY A 134 -12.97 4.10 10.11
C GLY A 134 -12.36 3.50 11.37
N LEU A 135 -11.12 3.88 11.67
CA LEU A 135 -10.30 3.23 12.69
C LEU A 135 -10.62 3.82 14.06
N ALA A 136 -11.19 3.00 14.95
CA ALA A 136 -11.07 3.19 16.39
C ALA A 136 -9.70 2.68 16.91
N SER A 137 -8.64 2.88 16.12
CA SER A 137 -7.36 2.21 16.32
C SER A 137 -6.44 3.02 17.23
N HIS A 138 -5.69 2.30 18.06
CA HIS A 138 -4.56 2.81 18.83
C HIS A 138 -3.31 3.04 17.96
N ALA A 139 -3.34 2.62 16.69
CA ALA A 139 -2.20 2.76 15.79
C ALA A 139 -2.03 4.20 15.31
N VAL A 140 -0.79 4.71 15.34
CA VAL A 140 -0.42 6.00 14.77
C VAL A 140 -0.29 5.85 13.25
N ILE A 141 -0.96 6.74 12.50
CA ILE A 141 -0.89 6.78 11.03
C ILE A 141 0.06 7.89 10.60
N CYS A 142 1.13 7.51 9.91
CA CYS A 142 2.15 8.41 9.40
C CYS A 142 2.06 8.50 7.88
N PHE A 143 1.82 9.69 7.34
CA PHE A 143 1.92 9.99 5.92
C PHE A 143 3.32 10.50 5.60
N GLN A 144 4.05 9.80 4.73
CA GLN A 144 5.39 10.15 4.27
C GLN A 144 5.37 10.35 2.75
N SER A 145 5.47 11.61 2.33
CA SER A 145 5.57 12.00 0.91
C SER A 145 6.90 11.55 0.32
#